data_AF-A0A7K0NBA7-F1
#
_entry.id   AF-A0A7K0NBA7-F1
#
_cell.length_a   1.000
_cell.length_b   1.000
_cell.length_c   1.000
_cell.angle_alpha   90.00
_cell.angle_beta   90.00
_cell.angle_gamma   90.00
#
_symmetry.space_group_name_H-M   'P 1'
#
loop_
_entity.id
_entity.type
_entity.pdbx_description
1 polymer ?
#
loop_
_entity_poly.entity_id
_entity_poly.type
_entity_poly.pdbx_seq_one_letter_code
_entity_poly.pdbx_strand_id
1 'polypeptide(L)'
;MKVLQTPDSQFEGLADWPYQPIYTMIDATSMSMSASDAVALRVHHIDARPQNETSGDGVETVLCMHGEPSWSYLYRKMIPRFVAAGHRVVAPDLIGFGRSDKPTETTDYTYERHVDWMTQWL
;
A
#
# COMPACT_ATOMS: atom_id res chain seq x y z
N MET A 1 14.13 -14.30 -1.63
CA MET A 1 13.15 -13.69 -2.56
C MET A 1 13.84 -12.57 -3.31
N LYS A 2 13.73 -12.49 -4.64
CA LYS A 2 14.26 -11.36 -5.41
C LYS A 2 13.16 -10.33 -5.57
N VAL A 3 13.48 -9.05 -5.35
CA VAL A 3 12.50 -7.96 -5.29
C VAL A 3 12.88 -6.86 -6.27
N LEU A 4 11.88 -6.33 -6.98
CA LEU A 4 11.99 -5.16 -7.84
C LEU A 4 11.17 -4.00 -7.28
N GLN A 5 11.62 -2.80 -7.58
CA GLN A 5 10.93 -1.56 -7.25
C GLN A 5 10.68 -0.78 -8.54
N THR A 6 9.45 -0.33 -8.74
CA THR A 6 9.12 0.54 -9.88
C THR A 6 9.79 1.92 -9.65
N PRO A 7 10.50 2.49 -10.65
CA PRO A 7 11.09 3.81 -10.51
C PRO A 7 10.03 4.88 -10.24
N ASP A 8 10.33 5.86 -9.39
CA ASP A 8 9.37 6.89 -9.00
C ASP A 8 8.88 7.76 -10.17
N SER A 9 9.71 7.91 -11.21
CA SER A 9 9.37 8.63 -12.43
C SER A 9 8.16 8.02 -13.18
N GLN A 10 7.83 6.75 -12.93
CA GLN A 10 6.63 6.11 -13.49
C GLN A 10 5.32 6.59 -12.86
N PHE A 11 5.40 7.34 -11.76
CA PHE A 11 4.24 7.88 -11.03
C PHE A 11 4.14 9.41 -11.13
N GLU A 12 4.94 10.04 -11.99
CA GLU A 12 4.85 11.47 -12.27
C GLU A 12 3.68 11.79 -13.21
N GLY A 13 3.03 12.94 -13.02
CA GLY A 13 1.98 13.42 -13.93
C GLY A 13 0.67 12.61 -13.92
N LEU A 14 0.43 11.81 -12.88
CA LEU A 14 -0.80 11.04 -12.75
C LEU A 14 -2.02 11.95 -12.57
N ALA A 15 -3.06 11.72 -13.39
CA ALA A 15 -4.29 12.51 -13.36
C ALA A 15 -5.06 12.29 -12.04
N ASP A 16 -5.54 13.37 -11.44
CA ASP A 16 -6.32 13.36 -10.20
C ASP A 16 -5.63 12.63 -9.03
N TRP A 17 -4.29 12.68 -8.96
CA TRP A 17 -3.50 11.99 -7.92
C TRP A 17 -2.62 12.96 -7.12
N PRO A 18 -3.21 13.77 -6.22
CA PRO A 18 -2.47 14.77 -5.44
C PRO A 18 -1.75 14.19 -4.20
N TYR A 19 -1.72 12.87 -4.04
CA TYR A 19 -1.27 12.23 -2.81
C TYR A 19 0.24 11.99 -2.80
N GLN A 20 0.88 12.37 -1.69
CA GLN A 20 2.28 12.02 -1.42
C GLN A 20 2.37 10.54 -1.01
N PRO A 21 3.40 9.81 -1.46
CA PRO A 21 3.56 8.41 -1.08
C PRO A 21 4.00 8.30 0.38
N ILE A 22 3.40 7.34 1.09
CA ILE A 22 3.86 6.91 2.40
C ILE A 22 4.31 5.45 2.27
N TYR A 23 5.40 5.10 2.95
CA TYR A 23 5.97 3.77 2.88
C TYR A 23 6.16 3.18 4.28
N THR A 24 5.82 1.91 4.42
CA THR A 24 6.08 1.10 5.61
C THR A 24 6.93 -0.10 5.22
N MET A 25 7.95 -0.42 6.02
CA MET A 25 8.73 -1.65 5.84
C MET A 25 8.09 -2.77 6.64
N ILE A 26 7.84 -3.92 6.01
CA ILE A 26 7.36 -5.14 6.65
C ILE A 26 8.45 -6.22 6.62
N ASP A 27 8.45 -7.12 7.61
CA ASP A 27 9.39 -8.23 7.70
C ASP A 27 8.83 -9.47 6.97
N ALA A 28 9.32 -9.73 5.77
CA ALA A 28 8.96 -10.89 4.97
C ALA A 28 9.95 -12.06 5.11
N THR A 29 10.83 -12.05 6.12
CA THR A 29 11.87 -13.06 6.30
C THR A 29 11.29 -14.45 6.50
N SER A 30 10.26 -14.58 7.36
CA SER A 30 9.57 -15.85 7.64
C SER A 30 8.84 -16.43 6.42
N MET A 31 8.62 -15.62 5.38
CA MET A 31 7.89 -15.97 4.17
C MET A 31 8.81 -16.30 3.00
N SER A 32 10.13 -16.10 3.16
CA SER A 32 11.14 -16.45 2.18
C SER A 32 11.42 -17.96 2.23
N MET A 33 11.43 -18.60 1.06
CA MET A 33 11.85 -20.00 0.92
C MET A 33 13.35 -20.22 1.20
N SER A 34 14.14 -19.14 1.22
CA SER A 34 15.55 -19.15 1.62
C SER A 34 15.69 -18.57 3.02
N ALA A 35 16.04 -19.42 3.99
CA ALA A 35 16.19 -19.08 5.40
C ALA A 35 17.46 -18.28 5.73
N SER A 36 18.26 -17.88 4.74
CA SER A 36 19.59 -17.29 4.93
C SER A 36 19.62 -15.77 5.02
N ASP A 37 18.60 -15.06 4.52
CA ASP A 37 18.66 -13.59 4.43
C ASP A 37 17.36 -12.96 4.92
N ALA A 38 17.48 -11.94 5.77
CA ALA A 38 16.37 -11.09 6.16
C ALA A 38 15.78 -10.41 4.91
N VAL A 39 14.47 -10.53 4.72
CA VAL A 39 13.77 -9.90 3.60
C VAL A 39 12.83 -8.84 4.16
N ALA A 40 13.11 -7.57 3.89
CA ALA A 40 12.18 -6.49 4.14
C ALA A 40 11.49 -6.08 2.84
N LEU A 41 10.18 -5.90 2.87
CA LEU A 41 9.41 -5.40 1.74
C LEU A 41 8.82 -4.04 2.07
N ARG A 42 8.79 -3.15 1.09
CA ARG A 42 8.21 -1.82 1.23
C ARG A 42 6.78 -1.80 0.69
N VAL A 43 5.85 -1.49 1.58
CA VAL A 43 4.43 -1.27 1.27
C VAL A 43 4.17 0.22 1.11
N HIS A 44 3.73 0.63 -0.06
CA HIS A 44 3.19 1.97 -0.28
C HIS A 44 1.74 2.03 0.23
N HIS A 45 1.37 3.16 0.82
CA HIS A 45 -0.03 3.48 1.10
C HIS A 45 -0.27 4.99 1.06
N ILE A 46 -1.54 5.33 0.89
CA ILE A 46 -2.05 6.70 1.10
C ILE A 46 -2.67 6.77 2.50
N ASP A 47 -2.45 7.90 3.20
CA ASP A 47 -3.17 8.30 4.41
C ASP A 47 -3.75 9.71 4.18
N ALA A 48 -5.02 9.77 3.77
CA ALA A 48 -5.71 11.03 3.50
C ALA A 48 -6.64 11.36 4.67
N ARG A 49 -6.55 12.59 5.18
CA ARG A 49 -7.26 13.05 6.38
C ARG A 49 -8.10 14.30 6.10
N PRO A 50 -9.22 14.51 6.83
CA PRO A 50 -9.97 15.77 6.78
C PRO A 50 -9.10 16.97 7.19
N GLN A 51 -9.35 18.16 6.60
CA GLN A 51 -8.53 19.36 6.81
C GLN A 51 -8.45 19.85 8.26
N ASN A 52 -9.49 19.59 9.07
CA ASN A 52 -9.58 20.08 10.44
C ASN A 52 -9.00 19.10 11.48
N GLU A 53 -8.40 18.00 11.03
CA GLU A 53 -7.98 16.90 11.91
C GLU A 53 -6.46 16.72 11.91
N THR A 54 -5.84 17.10 13.03
CA THR A 54 -4.39 16.94 13.28
C THR A 54 -4.07 15.85 14.30
N SER A 55 -5.03 15.43 15.13
CA SER A 55 -4.80 14.53 16.28
C SER A 55 -5.13 13.06 16.02
N GLY A 56 -5.95 12.72 15.03
CA GLY A 56 -6.22 11.32 14.66
C GLY A 56 -7.08 10.52 15.64
N ASP A 57 -7.31 11.02 16.86
CA ASP A 57 -8.20 10.42 17.85
C ASP A 57 -9.67 10.73 17.51
N GLY A 58 -10.48 9.69 17.29
CA GLY A 58 -11.93 9.79 17.15
C GLY A 58 -12.48 9.86 15.72
N VAL A 59 -11.63 9.81 14.69
CA VAL A 59 -12.06 9.81 13.27
C VAL A 59 -12.21 8.39 12.74
N GLU A 60 -13.38 8.05 12.20
CA GLU A 60 -13.59 6.76 11.53
C GLU A 60 -12.69 6.61 10.30
N THR A 61 -12.03 5.46 10.19
CA THR A 61 -11.11 5.16 9.09
C THR A 61 -11.77 4.23 8.07
N VAL A 62 -11.74 4.64 6.81
CA VAL A 62 -12.10 3.82 5.66
C VAL A 62 -10.83 3.21 5.07
N LEU A 63 -10.72 1.88 5.14
CA LEU A 63 -9.63 1.13 4.49
C LEU A 63 -10.06 0.71 3.08
N CYS A 64 -9.39 1.23 2.06
CA CYS A 64 -9.65 0.93 0.65
C CYS A 64 -8.64 -0.08 0.09
N MET A 65 -9.00 -1.37 0.09
CA MET A 65 -8.17 -2.46 -0.43
C MET A 65 -8.44 -2.71 -1.91
N HIS A 66 -7.47 -2.44 -2.78
CA HIS A 66 -7.60 -2.78 -4.20
C HIS A 66 -7.45 -4.29 -4.44
N GLY A 67 -7.75 -4.73 -5.66
CA GLY A 67 -7.53 -6.10 -6.12
C GLY A 67 -6.74 -6.16 -7.43
N GLU A 68 -6.80 -7.30 -8.11
CA GLU A 68 -6.14 -7.56 -9.40
C GLU A 68 -6.78 -6.77 -10.55
N PRO A 69 -6.02 -6.19 -11.51
CA PRO A 69 -4.58 -5.88 -11.53
C PRO A 69 -4.32 -4.40 -11.17
N SER A 70 -5.06 -3.87 -10.20
CA SER A 70 -5.12 -2.43 -9.90
C SER A 70 -4.15 -2.02 -8.79
N TRP A 71 -4.27 -0.77 -8.31
CA TRP A 71 -3.55 -0.24 -7.15
C TRP A 71 -4.36 0.90 -6.54
N SER A 72 -3.88 1.54 -5.47
CA SER A 72 -4.58 2.62 -4.74
C SER A 72 -5.11 3.76 -5.64
N TYR A 73 -4.51 3.98 -6.82
CA TYR A 73 -5.02 4.89 -7.86
C TYR A 73 -6.48 4.64 -8.28
N LEU A 74 -6.96 3.39 -8.16
CA LEU A 74 -8.37 3.03 -8.37
C LEU A 74 -9.30 3.90 -7.50
N TYR A 75 -8.88 4.23 -6.29
CA TYR A 75 -9.69 4.94 -5.30
C TYR A 75 -9.61 6.46 -5.38
N ARG A 76 -8.82 7.04 -6.30
CA ARG A 76 -8.60 8.51 -6.36
C ARG A 76 -9.86 9.37 -6.46
N LYS A 77 -10.96 8.82 -6.99
CA LYS A 77 -12.26 9.49 -7.09
C LYS A 77 -13.16 9.27 -5.87
N MET A 78 -12.85 8.26 -5.06
CA MET A 78 -13.57 7.89 -3.83
C MET A 78 -12.96 8.58 -2.61
N ILE A 79 -11.63 8.57 -2.50
CA ILE A 79 -10.88 9.20 -1.40
C ILE A 79 -11.39 10.62 -1.08
N PRO A 80 -11.49 11.58 -2.04
CA PRO A 80 -11.91 12.94 -1.71
C PRO A 80 -13.35 13.00 -1.19
N ARG A 81 -14.22 12.04 -1.53
CA ARG A 81 -15.61 12.00 -1.05
C ARG A 81 -15.68 11.54 0.40
N PHE A 82 -14.91 10.52 0.77
CA PHE A 82 -14.84 10.06 2.15
C PHE A 82 -14.16 11.09 3.06
N VAL A 83 -13.09 11.73 2.58
CA VAL A 83 -12.42 12.82 3.30
C VAL A 83 -13.36 14.01 3.50
N ALA A 84 -14.13 14.39 2.47
CA ALA A 84 -15.13 15.46 2.59
C ALA A 84 -16.28 15.10 3.55
N ALA A 85 -16.60 13.81 3.71
CA ALA A 85 -17.57 13.32 4.68
C ALA A 85 -16.99 13.23 6.12
N GLY A 86 -15.72 13.58 6.32
CA GLY A 86 -15.07 13.59 7.63
C GLY A 86 -14.35 12.29 8.00
N HIS A 87 -14.18 11.35 7.07
CA HIS A 87 -13.45 10.11 7.33
C HIS A 87 -11.96 10.23 7.00
N ARG A 88 -11.11 9.52 7.75
CA ARG A 88 -9.75 9.20 7.32
C ARG A 88 -9.82 8.09 6.28
N VAL A 89 -9.01 8.18 5.22
CA VAL A 89 -8.92 7.13 4.20
C VAL A 89 -7.50 6.60 4.14
N VAL A 90 -7.38 5.29 4.28
CA VAL A 90 -6.11 4.58 4.07
C VAL A 90 -6.25 3.66 2.86
N ALA A 91 -5.30 3.72 1.93
CA ALA A 91 -5.32 2.89 0.73
C ALA A 91 -3.91 2.32 0.44
N PRO A 92 -3.61 1.08 0.85
CA PRO A 92 -2.34 0.44 0.55
C PRO A 92 -2.29 -0.07 -0.89
N ASP A 93 -1.07 -0.20 -1.41
CA ASP A 93 -0.79 -1.03 -2.58
C ASP A 93 -0.32 -2.41 -2.09
N LEU A 94 -1.00 -3.48 -2.51
CA LEU A 94 -0.58 -4.84 -2.28
C LEU A 94 0.85 -5.05 -2.84
N ILE A 95 1.66 -5.85 -2.16
CA ILE A 95 2.95 -6.31 -2.68
C ILE A 95 2.74 -6.91 -4.08
N GLY A 96 3.56 -6.50 -5.05
CA GLY A 96 3.39 -6.80 -6.48
C GLY A 96 2.71 -5.71 -7.31
N PHE A 97 2.05 -4.74 -6.68
CA PHE A 97 1.24 -3.73 -7.36
C PHE A 97 1.69 -2.31 -7.04
N GLY A 98 1.18 -1.35 -7.82
CA GLY A 98 1.35 0.09 -7.59
C GLY A 98 2.79 0.49 -7.31
N ARG A 99 3.01 1.24 -6.22
CA ARG A 99 4.34 1.69 -5.78
C ARG A 99 5.00 0.77 -4.74
N SER A 100 4.31 -0.29 -4.31
CA SER A 100 4.88 -1.31 -3.44
C SER A 100 5.92 -2.15 -4.17
N ASP A 101 6.79 -2.77 -3.38
CA ASP A 101 7.80 -3.71 -3.86
C ASP A 101 7.18 -4.93 -4.55
N LYS A 102 7.92 -5.52 -5.49
CA LYS A 102 7.43 -6.56 -6.40
C LYS A 102 8.39 -7.76 -6.41
N PRO A 103 8.09 -8.82 -5.66
CA PRO A 103 8.75 -10.12 -5.84
C PRO A 103 8.75 -10.55 -7.32
N THR A 104 9.84 -11.17 -7.80
CA THR A 104 10.00 -11.43 -9.24
C THR A 104 9.42 -12.76 -9.70
N GLU A 105 9.23 -13.71 -8.79
CA GLU A 105 8.74 -15.05 -9.14
C GLU A 105 7.25 -15.16 -8.81
N THR A 106 6.47 -15.77 -9.70
CA THR A 106 5.03 -15.99 -9.44
C THR A 106 4.81 -16.85 -8.20
N THR A 107 5.73 -17.76 -7.89
CA THR A 107 5.73 -18.58 -6.67
C THR A 107 5.97 -17.78 -5.39
N ASP A 108 6.43 -16.52 -5.49
CA ASP A 108 6.54 -15.63 -4.34
C ASP A 108 5.16 -15.13 -3.87
N TYR A 109 4.13 -15.20 -4.73
CA TYR A 109 2.78 -14.75 -4.44
C TYR A 109 1.87 -15.92 -4.08
N THR A 110 1.46 -15.98 -2.81
CA THR A 110 0.42 -16.90 -2.33
C THR A 110 -0.67 -16.10 -1.64
N TYR A 111 -1.86 -16.68 -1.53
CA TYR A 111 -2.97 -16.06 -0.80
C TYR A 111 -2.55 -15.75 0.66
N GLU A 112 -1.94 -16.73 1.33
CA GLU A 112 -1.42 -16.60 2.70
C GLU A 112 -0.45 -15.44 2.84
N ARG A 113 0.55 -15.33 1.94
CA ARG A 113 1.51 -14.21 1.98
C ARG A 113 0.83 -12.86 1.78
N HIS A 114 -0.16 -12.75 0.90
CA HIS A 114 -0.91 -11.50 0.75
C HIS A 114 -1.66 -11.10 2.04
N VAL A 115 -2.24 -12.07 2.75
CA VAL A 115 -2.85 -11.82 4.06
C VAL A 115 -1.78 -11.37 5.05
N ASP A 116 -0.69 -12.12 5.19
CA ASP A 116 0.33 -11.85 6.20
C ASP A 116 1.04 -10.50 5.97
N TRP A 117 1.34 -10.15 4.71
CA TRP A 117 1.94 -8.86 4.37
C TRP A 117 1.04 -7.69 4.80
N MET A 118 -0.27 -7.82 4.62
CA MET A 118 -1.21 -6.78 5.03
C MET A 118 -1.45 -6.78 6.54
N THR A 119 -1.39 -7.94 7.19
CA THR A 119 -1.44 -8.05 8.65
C THR A 119 -0.22 -7.40 9.32
N GLN A 120 0.97 -7.53 8.75
CA GLN A 120 2.17 -6.86 9.28
C GLN A 120 2.21 -5.35 9.02
N TRP A 121 1.54 -4.89 7.97
CA TRP A 121 1.51 -3.48 7.62
C TRP A 121 0.58 -2.66 8.54
N LEU A 122 -0.52 -3.27 9.00
CA LEU A 122 -1.49 -2.67 9.93
C LEU A 122 -0.93 -2.49 11.35
#